data_AF-A0A3D5D5P6-F1
#
_entry.id   AF-A0A3D5D5P6-F1
#
_cell.length_a   1.000
_cell.length_b   1.000
_cell.length_c   1.000
_cell.angle_alpha   90.00
_cell.angle_beta   90.00
_cell.angle_gamma   90.00
#
_symmetry.space_group_name_H-M   'P 1'
#
loop_
_entity.id
_entity.type
_entity.pdbx_description
1 polymer ?
#
loop_
_entity_poly.entity_id
_entity_poly.type
_entity_poly.pdbx_seq_one_letter_code
_entity_poly.pdbx_strand_id
1 'polypeptide(L)' 'MSTTADPPIPNKPPLEVQTTVGNYFVSNYPPFSFWQKESVPEIEAAMERTPTPDTPLGVYTHIPFCRKRCHFCY' A
#
# COMPACT_ATOMS: atom_id res chain seq x y z
N MET A 1 5.10 18.63 46.53
CA MET A 1 4.70 18.60 45.12
C MET A 1 5.97 18.39 44.31
N SER A 2 6.32 17.12 44.04
CA SER A 2 7.51 16.78 43.26
C SER A 2 7.13 16.79 41.78
N THR A 3 7.63 17.80 41.07
CA THR A 3 7.61 17.86 39.61
C THR A 3 8.62 16.84 39.08
N THR A 4 8.13 15.69 38.65
CA THR A 4 8.90 14.77 37.80
C THR A 4 9.01 15.41 36.42
N ALA A 5 10.23 15.81 36.05
CA ALA A 5 10.54 16.23 34.69
C ALA A 5 10.41 15.02 33.74
N ASP A 6 9.71 15.20 32.62
CA ASP A 6 9.64 14.20 31.56
C ASP A 6 11.06 13.91 31.00
N PRO A 7 11.36 12.65 30.66
CA PRO A 7 12.62 12.31 30.03
C PRO A 7 12.70 12.95 28.63
N PRO A 8 13.90 13.39 28.19
CA PRO A 8 14.07 14.01 26.89
C PRO A 8 13.76 12.99 25.78
N ILE A 9 12.85 13.37 24.88
CA ILE A 9 12.54 12.59 23.67
C ILE A 9 13.84 12.49 22.84
N PRO A 10 14.34 11.29 22.52
CA PRO A 10 15.53 11.13 21.70
C PRO A 10 15.32 11.81 20.33
N ASN A 11 16.30 12.62 19.92
CA ASN A 11 16.30 13.35 18.65
C ASN A 11 15.95 12.40 17.49
N LYS A 12 14.72 12.53 16.97
CA LYS A 12 14.33 11.87 15.73
C LYS A 12 15.20 12.47 14.60
N PRO A 13 15.87 11.65 13.77
CA PRO A 13 16.60 12.18 12.62
C PRO A 13 15.67 13.07 11.79
N PRO A 14 16.12 14.21 11.25
CA PRO A 14 15.31 15.03 10.37
C PRO A 14 14.79 14.16 9.23
N LEU A 15 13.47 14.01 9.13
CA LEU A 15 12.84 13.38 7.98
C LEU A 15 12.86 14.37 6.82
N GLU A 16 14.03 14.61 6.24
CA GLU A 16 14.18 15.44 5.03
C GLU A 16 14.87 14.65 3.93
N VAL A 17 14.22 13.58 3.49
CA VAL A 17 14.37 13.14 2.10
C VAL A 17 13.14 13.68 1.38
N GLN A 18 13.30 14.80 0.67
CA GLN A 18 12.24 15.34 -0.17
C GLN A 18 11.90 14.28 -1.21
N THR A 19 10.66 13.80 -1.18
CA THR A 19 10.17 12.83 -2.18
C THR A 19 10.21 13.49 -3.56
N THR A 20 11.04 12.96 -4.46
CA THR A 20 11.11 13.39 -5.85
C THR A 20 10.02 12.72 -6.67
N VAL A 21 9.64 13.33 -7.79
CA VAL A 21 8.65 12.75 -8.70
C VAL A 21 9.22 11.46 -9.32
N GLY A 22 8.45 10.37 -9.24
CA GLY A 22 8.73 9.12 -9.94
C GLY A 22 7.42 8.52 -10.43
N ASN A 23 7.25 8.36 -11.75
CA ASN A 23 5.99 7.96 -12.36
C ASN A 23 6.14 6.65 -13.13
N TYR A 24 6.02 5.52 -12.43
CA TYR A 24 5.84 4.21 -13.07
C TYR A 24 4.98 3.31 -12.17
N PHE A 25 3.66 3.43 -12.27
CA PHE A 25 2.78 2.35 -11.83
C PHE A 25 2.61 1.38 -13.01
N VAL A 26 3.40 0.31 -13.02
CA VAL A 26 3.28 -0.75 -14.02
C VAL A 26 2.27 -1.77 -13.50
N SER A 27 1.08 -1.84 -14.11
CA SER A 27 0.18 -2.98 -13.89
C SER A 27 0.80 -4.22 -14.53
N ASN A 28 1.52 -5.00 -13.72
CA ASN A 28 2.28 -6.16 -14.14
C ASN A 28 1.34 -7.36 -14.40
N TYR A 29 0.90 -7.44 -15.65
CA TYR A 29 0.35 -8.59 -16.37
C TYR A 29 -0.84 -9.38 -15.77
N PRO A 30 -2.02 -9.38 -16.44
CA PRO A 30 -2.33 -8.59 -17.62
C PRO A 30 -2.59 -7.12 -17.23
N PRO A 31 -2.18 -6.14 -18.07
CA PRO A 31 -2.53 -4.74 -17.86
C PRO A 31 -4.04 -4.55 -17.67
N PHE A 32 -4.45 -3.48 -16.97
CA PHE A 32 -5.87 -3.21 -16.71
C PHE A 32 -6.73 -3.14 -17.99
N SER A 33 -6.14 -2.81 -19.14
CA SER A 33 -6.81 -2.80 -20.44
C SER A 33 -7.35 -4.16 -20.90
N PHE A 34 -6.85 -5.26 -20.31
CA PHE A 34 -7.33 -6.62 -20.61
C PHE A 34 -8.42 -7.08 -19.66
N TRP A 35 -8.75 -6.30 -18.63
CA TRP A 35 -9.73 -6.69 -17.63
C TRP A 35 -11.13 -6.52 -18.22
N GLN A 36 -11.95 -7.56 -18.09
CA GLN A 36 -13.33 -7.59 -18.56
C GLN A 36 -14.26 -7.89 -17.38
N LYS A 37 -15.44 -7.29 -17.36
CA LYS A 37 -16.42 -7.51 -16.29
C LYS A 37 -16.92 -8.96 -16.30
N GLU A 38 -16.96 -9.56 -17.48
CA GLU A 38 -17.41 -10.93 -17.75
C GLU A 38 -16.48 -11.97 -17.11
N SER A 39 -15.24 -11.60 -16.77
CA SER A 39 -14.26 -12.49 -16.13
C SER A 39 -14.41 -12.59 -14.60
N VAL A 40 -15.32 -11.84 -13.97
CA VAL A 40 -15.55 -11.89 -12.51
C VAL A 40 -15.82 -13.31 -11.98
N PRO A 41 -16.67 -14.15 -12.63
CA PRO A 41 -16.92 -15.51 -12.17
C PRO A 41 -15.66 -16.39 -12.11
N GLU A 42 -14.66 -16.15 -12.98
CA GLU A 42 -13.39 -16.90 -12.95
C GLU A 42 -12.56 -16.55 -11.70
N ILE A 43 -12.62 -15.30 -11.26
CA ILE A 43 -11.94 -14.84 -10.04
C ILE A 43 -12.62 -15.45 -8.80
N GLU A 44 -13.95 -15.47 -8.75
CA GLU A 44 -14.70 -16.12 -7.67
C GLU A 44 -14.35 -17.60 -7.55
N ALA A 45 -14.42 -18.33 -8.67
CA ALA A 45 -14.02 -19.74 -8.72
C ALA A 45 -12.56 -19.95 -8.32
N ALA A 46 -11.66 -19.02 -8.66
CA ALA A 46 -10.26 -19.10 -8.27
C ALA A 46 -10.08 -18.99 -6.75
N MET A 47 -10.86 -18.14 -6.07
CA MET A 47 -10.82 -17.93 -4.63
C MET A 47 -11.40 -19.11 -3.82
N GLU A 48 -12.33 -19.87 -4.40
CA GLU A 48 -12.92 -21.07 -3.76
C GLU A 48 -12.02 -22.31 -3.79
N ARG A 49 -10.92 -22.28 -4.56
CA ARG A 49 -9.98 -23.41 -4.65
C ARG A 49 -9.19 -23.58 -3.37
N THR A 50 -8.83 -24.83 -3.07
CA THR A 50 -7.88 -25.15 -2.00
C THR A 50 -6.55 -24.42 -2.24
N PRO A 51 -5.98 -23.75 -1.23
CA PRO A 51 -4.71 -23.05 -1.38
C PRO A 51 -3.58 -24.03 -1.71
N THR A 52 -2.59 -23.55 -2.46
CA THR A 52 -1.37 -24.34 -2.70
C THR A 52 -0.60 -24.46 -1.38
N PRO A 53 -0.22 -25.68 -0.96
CA PRO A 53 0.56 -25.86 0.26
C PRO A 53 1.82 -24.98 0.25
N ASP A 54 2.20 -24.50 1.44
CA ASP A 54 3.40 -23.69 1.66
C ASP A 54 3.46 -22.34 0.89
N THR A 55 2.36 -21.93 0.26
CA THR A 55 2.26 -20.63 -0.42
C THR A 55 1.65 -19.56 0.51
N PRO A 56 2.38 -18.49 0.87
CA PRO A 56 1.85 -17.44 1.72
C PRO A 56 0.80 -16.60 0.99
N LEU A 57 -0.25 -16.18 1.71
CA LEU A 57 -1.24 -15.23 1.21
C LEU A 57 -0.74 -13.79 1.39
N GLY A 58 -0.55 -13.07 0.29
CA GLY A 58 -0.33 -11.63 0.30
C GLY A 58 -1.64 -10.87 0.26
N VAL A 59 -1.81 -9.86 1.12
CA VAL A 59 -2.98 -8.97 1.13
C VAL A 59 -2.53 -7.56 0.75
N TYR A 60 -3.09 -7.03 -0.33
CA TYR A 60 -2.96 -5.62 -0.69
C TYR A 60 -4.22 -4.87 -0.26
N THR A 61 -4.05 -3.84 0.57
CA THR A 61 -5.14 -2.99 1.03
C THR A 61 -4.96 -1.59 0.48
N HIS A 62 -5.94 -1.11 -0.29
CA HIS A 62 -5.94 0.27 -0.78
C HIS A 62 -6.44 1.22 0.32
N ILE A 63 -5.58 2.15 0.75
CA ILE A 63 -5.92 3.22 1.72
C ILE A 63 -5.92 4.55 0.97
N PRO A 64 -7.10 5.08 0.57
CA PRO A 64 -7.20 6.24 -0.32
C PRO A 64 -7.05 7.58 0.42
N PHE A 65 -6.53 7.57 1.65
CA PHE A 65 -6.49 8.75 2.52
C PHE A 65 -5.06 9.21 2.77
N CYS A 66 -4.80 10.46 2.43
CA CYS A 66 -3.56 11.16 2.74
C CYS A 66 -3.84 12.34 3.69
N ARG A 67 -2.94 12.60 4.64
CA ARG A 67 -3.06 13.75 5.56
C ARG A 67 -2.95 15.09 4.84
N LYS A 68 -2.20 15.14 3.73
CA LYS A 68 -2.01 16.32 2.88
C LYS A 68 -2.00 15.88 1.42
N ARG A 69 -2.50 16.74 0.53
CA ARG A 69 -2.42 16.53 -0.92
C ARG A 69 -1.06 16.98 -1.43
N CYS A 70 -0.39 16.11 -2.18
CA CYS A 70 0.86 16.44 -2.86
C CYS A 70 0.58 16.91 -4.31
N HIS A 71 1.41 17.80 -4.85
CA HIS A 71 1.26 18.30 -6.23
C HIS A 71 1.45 17.21 -7.30
N PHE A 72 2.24 16.18 -6.97
CA PHE A 72 2.55 15.05 -7.83
C PHE A 72 1.66 13.82 -7.54
N CYS A 73 0.60 13.96 -6.75
CA CYS A 73 -0.32 12.86 -6.46
C CYS A 73 -1.26 12.67 -7.66
N TYR A 74 -1.04 11.58 -8.42
CA TYR A 74 -1.93 11.03 -9.44
C TYR A 74 -2.55 9.72 -8.95
#